data_AF-A0A4C1Z1Y9-F1
#
_entry.id   AF-A0A4C1Z1Y9-F1
#
_cell.length_a   1.000
_cell.length_b   1.000
_cell.length_c   1.000
_cell.angle_alpha   90.00
_cell.angle_beta   90.00
_cell.angle_gamma   90.00
#
_symmetry.space_group_name_H-M   'P 1'
#
loop_
_entity.id
_entity.type
_entity.pdbx_description
1 polymer ?
#
loop_
_entity_poly.entity_id
_entity_poly.type
_entity_poly.pdbx_seq_one_letter_code
_entity_poly.pdbx_strand_id
1 'polypeptide(L)'
;MEEVMAALRKIQNDLDEQKTTITKNADEITEKVTRNINKILDQKLKTLEKNQEKLDKKIENQEQRLNQLERQARQRNVVFFGIEENERSYSHLENNLIDFLEKYFSLNINCHDLEAARRIGKKTDKPRPIAVTFATLGSKIKVMQEKKALNDTDYYLKDDYPYHVLEKRKMLQEQVKIEQEKGNKAIIKYDKLVVLKHNKTDADHTDNRKRYLSISPQHEKIAKKNTSSTSTQAAKKNKTVQSHTTLQRSSSISEGVIKPGMLNFLVNKKDLQSDEEKNKRNNNNK
;
A
#
# COMPACT_ATOMS: atom_id res chain seq x y z
N MET A 1 27.11 50.52 -78.63
CA MET A 1 26.50 49.16 -78.51
C MET A 1 27.37 48.25 -77.65
N GLU A 2 28.69 48.31 -77.81
CA GLU A 2 29.66 47.48 -77.08
C GLU A 2 29.77 47.81 -75.58
N GLU A 3 29.75 49.10 -75.20
CA GLU A 3 29.71 49.52 -73.79
C GLU A 3 28.44 49.07 -73.06
N VAL A 4 27.30 49.09 -73.76
CA VAL A 4 26.00 48.63 -73.22
C VAL A 4 26.05 47.13 -72.93
N MET A 5 26.66 46.34 -73.82
CA MET A 5 26.86 44.89 -73.62
C MET A 5 27.84 44.59 -72.48
N ALA A 6 28.88 45.40 -72.30
CA ALA A 6 29.81 45.27 -71.18
C ALA A 6 29.14 45.58 -69.83
N ALA A 7 28.31 46.63 -69.77
CA ALA A 7 27.52 46.95 -68.58
C ALA A 7 26.50 45.85 -68.24
N LEU A 8 25.82 45.27 -69.25
CA LEU A 8 24.90 44.15 -69.05
C LEU A 8 25.59 42.90 -68.51
N ARG A 9 26.78 42.56 -69.01
CA ARG A 9 27.60 41.44 -68.47
C ARG A 9 28.02 41.68 -67.03
N LYS A 10 28.36 42.92 -66.67
CA LYS A 10 28.73 43.27 -65.29
C LYS A 10 27.55 43.11 -64.34
N ILE A 11 26.37 43.61 -64.73
CA ILE A 11 25.12 43.44 -63.96
C ILE A 11 24.79 41.95 -63.80
N GLN A 12 24.98 41.13 -64.84
CA GLN A 12 24.72 39.70 -64.77
C GLN A 12 25.67 38.98 -63.80
N ASN A 13 26.95 39.32 -63.80
CA ASN A 13 27.91 38.80 -62.84
C ASN A 13 27.59 39.24 -61.40
N ASP A 14 27.23 40.51 -61.19
CA ASP A 14 26.83 41.03 -59.88
C ASP A 14 25.56 40.34 -59.36
N LEU A 15 24.60 40.04 -60.25
CA LEU A 15 23.40 39.27 -59.92
C LEU A 15 23.69 37.82 -59.56
N ASP A 16 24.62 37.17 -60.27
CA ASP A 16 25.05 35.80 -59.95
C ASP A 16 25.82 35.74 -58.62
N GLU A 17 26.64 36.75 -58.33
CA GLU A 17 27.35 36.88 -57.05
C GLU A 17 26.36 37.16 -55.89
N GLN A 18 25.36 38.00 -56.10
CA GLN A 18 24.26 38.17 -55.14
C GLN A 18 23.45 36.89 -54.94
N LYS A 19 23.17 36.12 -56.00
CA LYS A 19 22.44 34.85 -55.89
C LYS A 19 23.23 33.81 -55.10
N THR A 20 24.55 33.72 -55.30
CA THR A 20 25.41 32.80 -54.55
C THR A 20 25.58 33.20 -53.09
N THR A 21 25.63 34.50 -52.77
CA THR A 21 25.66 34.98 -51.38
C THR A 21 24.33 34.78 -50.66
N ILE A 22 23.20 35.04 -51.34
CA ILE A 22 21.85 34.79 -50.78
C ILE A 22 21.66 33.31 -50.49
N THR A 23 22.06 32.41 -51.39
CA THR A 23 21.95 30.95 -51.17
C THR A 23 22.81 30.48 -50.01
N LYS A 24 24.09 30.90 -49.91
CA LYS A 24 24.95 30.59 -48.76
C LYS A 24 24.36 31.09 -47.43
N ASN A 25 23.86 32.33 -47.40
CA ASN A 25 23.23 32.89 -46.21
C ASN A 25 21.95 32.13 -45.85
N ALA A 26 21.16 31.71 -46.84
CA ALA A 26 19.97 30.89 -46.62
C ALA A 26 20.35 29.52 -46.00
N ASP A 27 21.38 28.86 -46.53
CA ASP A 27 21.89 27.60 -45.98
C ASP A 27 22.35 27.78 -44.53
N GLU A 28 23.15 28.80 -44.23
CA GLU A 28 23.57 29.10 -42.86
C GLU A 28 22.40 29.35 -41.90
N ILE A 29 21.37 30.07 -42.35
CA ILE A 29 20.15 30.33 -41.57
C ILE A 29 19.43 29.00 -41.32
N THR A 30 19.23 28.17 -42.35
CA THR A 30 18.54 26.87 -42.19
C THR A 30 19.31 25.94 -41.24
N GLU A 31 20.64 25.92 -41.30
CA GLU A 31 21.45 25.15 -40.35
C GLU A 31 21.32 25.68 -38.92
N LYS A 32 21.38 27.01 -38.72
CA LYS A 32 21.20 27.63 -37.39
C LYS A 32 19.81 27.32 -36.82
N VAL A 33 18.77 27.43 -37.63
CA VAL A 33 17.39 27.10 -37.25
C VAL A 33 17.29 25.62 -36.89
N THR A 34 17.80 24.72 -37.73
CA THR A 34 17.80 23.27 -37.48
C THR A 34 18.52 22.92 -36.18
N ARG A 35 19.71 23.50 -35.94
CA ARG A 35 20.46 23.29 -34.69
C ARG A 35 19.70 23.78 -33.46
N ASN A 36 19.05 24.93 -33.55
CA ASN A 36 18.26 25.48 -32.45
C ASN A 36 17.02 24.62 -32.17
N ILE A 37 16.32 24.17 -33.21
CA ILE A 37 15.17 23.27 -33.08
C ILE A 37 15.62 21.97 -32.40
N ASN A 38 16.70 21.35 -32.85
CA ASN A 38 17.22 20.11 -32.26
C ASN A 38 17.59 20.29 -30.78
N LYS A 39 18.25 21.41 -30.42
CA LYS A 39 18.55 21.72 -29.01
C LYS A 39 17.30 21.83 -28.15
N ILE A 40 16.24 22.50 -28.65
CA ILE A 40 14.97 22.63 -27.94
C ILE A 40 14.30 21.25 -27.80
N LEU A 41 14.37 20.43 -28.85
CA LEU A 41 13.78 19.10 -28.90
C LEU A 41 14.47 18.16 -27.90
N ASP A 42 15.81 18.17 -27.86
CA ASP A 42 16.61 17.42 -26.88
C ASP A 42 16.30 17.84 -25.43
N GLN A 43 16.15 19.15 -25.19
CA GLN A 43 15.76 19.65 -23.88
C GLN A 43 14.37 19.14 -23.48
N LYS A 44 13.40 19.21 -24.40
CA LYS A 44 12.04 18.69 -24.16
C LYS A 44 12.06 17.19 -23.91
N LEU A 45 12.79 16.40 -24.70
CA LEU A 45 12.95 14.96 -24.49
C LEU A 45 13.51 14.65 -23.10
N LYS A 46 14.60 15.33 -22.70
CA LYS A 46 15.17 15.17 -21.34
C LYS A 46 14.17 15.53 -20.24
N THR A 47 13.35 16.56 -20.44
CA THR A 47 12.30 16.90 -19.45
C THR A 47 11.20 15.85 -19.40
N LEU A 48 10.82 15.26 -20.55
CA LEU A 48 9.83 14.20 -20.63
C LEU A 48 10.33 12.92 -19.94
N GLU A 49 11.56 12.50 -20.19
CA GLU A 49 12.20 11.36 -19.52
C GLU A 49 12.21 11.53 -17.99
N LYS A 50 12.63 12.70 -17.52
CA LYS A 50 12.61 13.03 -16.08
C LYS A 50 11.20 13.00 -15.49
N ASN A 51 10.20 13.44 -16.24
CA ASN A 51 8.81 13.42 -15.79
C ASN A 51 8.25 12.00 -15.77
N GLN A 52 8.61 11.17 -16.76
CA GLN A 52 8.26 9.76 -16.81
C GLN A 52 8.84 9.02 -15.60
N GLU A 53 10.14 9.17 -15.32
CA GLU A 53 10.76 8.55 -14.14
C GLU A 53 10.11 9.00 -12.82
N LYS A 54 9.72 10.27 -12.71
CA LYS A 54 8.99 10.79 -11.54
C LYS A 54 7.59 10.18 -11.42
N LEU A 55 6.90 9.95 -12.54
CA LEU A 55 5.58 9.33 -12.56
C LEU A 55 5.68 7.86 -12.17
N ASP A 56 6.65 7.13 -12.71
CA ASP A 56 6.88 5.71 -12.37
C ASP A 56 7.15 5.54 -10.87
N LYS A 57 8.01 6.40 -10.29
CA LYS A 57 8.23 6.44 -8.83
C LYS A 57 6.97 6.75 -8.03
N LYS A 58 6.09 7.62 -8.53
CA LYS A 58 4.82 7.93 -7.86
C LYS A 58 3.87 6.74 -7.92
N ILE A 59 3.79 6.06 -9.06
CA ILE A 59 2.96 4.87 -9.23
C ILE A 59 3.44 3.76 -8.29
N GLU A 60 4.74 3.49 -8.24
CA GLU A 60 5.32 2.49 -7.33
C GLU A 60 5.00 2.81 -5.87
N ASN A 61 5.20 4.07 -5.44
CA ASN A 61 4.88 4.50 -4.07
C ASN A 61 3.39 4.37 -3.76
N GLN A 62 2.51 4.68 -4.72
CA GLN A 62 1.07 4.54 -4.56
C GLN A 62 0.67 3.07 -4.43
N GLU A 63 1.23 2.20 -5.26
CA GLU A 63 0.99 0.76 -5.22
C GLU A 63 1.47 0.15 -3.89
N GLN A 64 2.65 0.54 -3.42
CA GLN A 64 3.15 0.13 -2.10
C GLN A 64 2.21 0.57 -0.97
N ARG A 65 1.68 1.80 -1.03
CA ARG A 65 0.72 2.31 -0.04
C ARG A 65 -0.60 1.55 -0.11
N LEU A 66 -1.12 1.26 -1.30
CA LEU A 66 -2.33 0.46 -1.48
C LEU A 66 -2.15 -0.95 -0.91
N ASN A 67 -1.02 -1.59 -1.18
CA ASN A 67 -0.71 -2.92 -0.65
C ASN A 67 -0.65 -2.94 0.88
N GLN A 68 -0.11 -1.87 1.51
CA GLN A 68 -0.12 -1.74 2.96
C GLN A 68 -1.54 -1.59 3.53
N LEU A 69 -2.39 -0.78 2.89
CA LEU A 69 -3.79 -0.59 3.29
C LEU A 69 -4.59 -1.89 3.14
N GLU A 70 -4.44 -2.60 2.03
CA GLU A 70 -5.09 -3.90 1.83
C GLU A 70 -4.65 -4.91 2.89
N ARG A 71 -3.35 -4.94 3.20
CA ARG A 71 -2.81 -5.81 4.25
C ARG A 71 -3.40 -5.50 5.62
N GLN A 72 -3.54 -4.22 5.96
CA GLN A 72 -4.16 -3.79 7.23
C GLN A 72 -5.64 -4.17 7.27
N ALA A 73 -6.40 -3.89 6.20
CA ALA A 73 -7.82 -4.21 6.10
C ALA A 73 -8.09 -5.72 6.24
N ARG A 74 -7.23 -6.57 5.66
CA ARG A 74 -7.38 -8.03 5.72
C ARG A 74 -6.65 -8.68 6.91
N GLN A 75 -5.96 -7.91 7.74
CA GLN A 75 -5.12 -8.45 8.81
C GLN A 75 -5.94 -9.32 9.77
N ARG A 76 -7.18 -8.91 10.05
CA ARG A 76 -8.13 -9.58 10.96
C ARG A 76 -9.04 -10.58 10.23
N ASN A 77 -8.84 -10.80 8.94
CA ASN A 77 -9.71 -11.66 8.15
C ASN A 77 -9.20 -13.11 8.13
N VAL A 78 -10.16 -14.04 8.13
CA VAL A 78 -9.95 -15.48 7.94
C VAL A 78 -10.99 -15.99 6.95
N VAL A 79 -10.59 -16.95 6.10
CA VAL A 79 -11.48 -17.60 5.15
C VAL A 79 -11.67 -19.06 5.54
N PHE A 80 -12.94 -19.44 5.75
CA PHE A 80 -13.38 -20.80 6.03
C PHE A 80 -13.90 -21.45 4.76
N PHE A 81 -13.56 -22.72 4.58
CA PHE A 81 -13.94 -23.53 3.42
C PHE A 81 -14.65 -24.81 3.88
N GLY A 82 -15.58 -25.30 3.05
CA GLY A 82 -16.31 -26.56 3.28
C GLY A 82 -17.62 -26.41 4.04
N ILE A 83 -17.91 -25.26 4.67
CA ILE A 83 -19.15 -25.04 5.43
C ILE A 83 -20.36 -24.98 4.48
N GLU A 84 -21.34 -25.84 4.69
CA GLU A 84 -22.57 -25.92 3.86
C GLU A 84 -23.35 -24.60 3.84
N GLU A 85 -24.01 -24.29 2.72
CA GLU A 85 -24.80 -23.06 2.52
C GLU A 85 -26.27 -23.29 2.88
N ASN A 86 -26.58 -23.26 4.18
CA ASN A 86 -27.95 -23.42 4.69
C ASN A 86 -28.56 -22.08 5.13
N GLU A 87 -27.90 -20.96 4.85
CA GLU A 87 -28.28 -19.66 5.39
C GLU A 87 -29.45 -18.97 4.68
N ARG A 88 -30.40 -18.47 5.50
CA ARG A 88 -31.53 -17.66 5.04
C ARG A 88 -31.33 -16.15 5.25
N SER A 89 -30.48 -15.78 6.21
CA SER A 89 -30.25 -14.40 6.63
C SER A 89 -28.81 -14.22 7.12
N TYR A 90 -28.37 -12.96 7.21
CA TYR A 90 -27.07 -12.58 7.73
C TYR A 90 -26.85 -13.08 9.17
N SER A 91 -27.80 -12.86 10.08
CA SER A 91 -27.68 -13.32 11.48
C SER A 91 -27.60 -14.85 11.60
N HIS A 92 -28.22 -15.58 10.66
CA HIS A 92 -28.11 -17.04 10.63
C HIS A 92 -26.72 -17.50 10.17
N LEU A 93 -26.06 -16.76 9.26
CA LEU A 93 -24.66 -17.00 8.91
C LEU A 93 -23.73 -16.79 10.11
N GLU A 94 -23.95 -15.72 10.88
CA GLU A 94 -23.16 -15.45 12.09
C GLU A 94 -23.35 -16.53 13.14
N ASN A 95 -24.60 -16.92 13.43
CA ASN A 95 -24.89 -17.98 14.40
C ASN A 95 -24.30 -19.33 13.96
N ASN A 96 -24.47 -19.72 12.69
CA ASN A 96 -23.87 -20.95 12.17
C ASN A 96 -22.34 -20.94 12.30
N LEU A 97 -21.71 -19.78 12.14
CA LEU A 97 -20.28 -19.64 12.33
C LEU A 97 -19.89 -19.75 13.81
N ILE A 98 -20.63 -19.12 14.71
CA ILE A 98 -20.40 -19.23 16.16
C ILE A 98 -20.53 -20.68 16.61
N ASP A 99 -21.61 -21.36 16.22
CA ASP A 99 -21.85 -22.78 16.51
C ASP A 99 -20.73 -23.66 15.95
N PHE A 100 -20.24 -23.35 14.74
CA PHE A 100 -19.09 -24.03 14.15
C PHE A 100 -17.81 -23.84 14.98
N LEU A 101 -17.51 -22.61 15.41
CA LEU A 101 -16.32 -22.29 16.19
C LEU A 101 -16.36 -22.93 17.58
N GLU A 102 -17.53 -22.96 18.22
CA GLU A 102 -17.73 -23.64 19.50
C GLU A 102 -17.55 -25.15 19.34
N LYS A 103 -18.19 -25.76 18.33
CA LYS A 103 -18.13 -27.20 18.07
C LYS A 103 -16.72 -27.72 17.78
N TYR A 104 -15.96 -27.05 16.91
CA TYR A 104 -14.66 -27.56 16.45
C TYR A 104 -13.46 -27.01 17.20
N PHE A 105 -13.55 -25.81 17.77
CA PHE A 105 -12.43 -25.18 18.48
C PHE A 105 -12.65 -25.02 19.97
N SER A 106 -13.84 -25.33 20.50
CA SER A 106 -14.17 -25.10 21.92
C SER A 106 -13.93 -23.64 22.33
N LEU A 107 -14.13 -22.70 21.40
CA LEU A 107 -13.95 -21.27 21.61
C LEU A 107 -15.31 -20.59 21.80
N ASN A 108 -15.51 -19.98 22.96
CA ASN A 108 -16.70 -19.17 23.24
C ASN A 108 -16.54 -17.80 22.57
N ILE A 109 -17.01 -17.69 21.33
CA ILE A 109 -16.98 -16.47 20.52
C ILE A 109 -18.38 -15.88 20.50
N ASN A 110 -18.51 -14.58 20.79
CA ASN A 110 -19.80 -13.90 20.74
C ASN A 110 -19.99 -13.19 19.39
N CYS A 111 -21.22 -12.78 19.07
CA CYS A 111 -21.52 -11.98 17.88
C CYS A 111 -20.70 -10.68 17.83
N HIS A 112 -20.41 -10.07 18.98
CA HIS A 112 -19.60 -8.85 19.07
C HIS A 112 -18.12 -9.04 18.71
N ASP A 113 -17.62 -10.28 18.73
CA ASP A 113 -16.24 -10.58 18.32
C ASP A 113 -16.10 -10.67 16.79
N LEU A 114 -17.22 -10.73 16.08
CA LEU A 114 -17.31 -10.74 14.63
C LEU A 114 -17.67 -9.33 14.15
N GLU A 115 -16.83 -8.77 13.28
CA GLU A 115 -17.10 -7.47 12.65
C GLU A 115 -17.96 -7.64 11.40
N ALA A 116 -17.69 -8.67 10.61
CA ALA A 116 -18.47 -9.00 9.42
C ALA A 116 -18.26 -10.46 9.00
N ALA A 117 -19.32 -11.11 8.51
CA ALA A 117 -19.23 -12.43 7.87
C ALA A 117 -19.90 -12.41 6.49
N ARG A 118 -19.24 -12.94 5.46
CA ARG A 118 -19.82 -13.00 4.11
C ARG A 118 -19.32 -14.19 3.30
N ARG A 119 -20.20 -14.78 2.50
CA ARG A 119 -19.82 -15.77 1.48
C ARG A 119 -19.10 -15.10 0.32
N ILE A 120 -18.03 -15.71 -0.18
CA ILE A 120 -17.24 -15.20 -1.31
C ILE A 120 -17.54 -16.05 -2.57
N GLY A 121 -17.78 -15.37 -3.69
CA GLY A 121 -17.90 -16.00 -5.00
C GLY A 121 -19.33 -16.29 -5.44
N LYS A 122 -19.45 -16.88 -6.64
CA LYS A 122 -20.73 -17.27 -7.25
C LYS A 122 -21.18 -18.62 -6.70
N LYS A 123 -22.49 -18.83 -6.58
CA LYS A 123 -23.06 -20.08 -6.09
C LYS A 123 -22.81 -21.18 -7.12
N THR A 124 -22.26 -22.30 -6.66
CA THR A 124 -21.93 -23.50 -7.45
C THR A 124 -22.37 -24.74 -6.67
N ASP A 125 -22.15 -25.93 -7.21
CA ASP A 125 -22.42 -27.20 -6.49
C ASP A 125 -21.58 -27.34 -5.22
N LYS A 126 -20.39 -26.70 -5.18
CA LYS A 126 -19.54 -26.66 -3.99
C LYS A 126 -19.93 -25.48 -3.09
N PRO A 127 -19.88 -25.66 -1.76
CA PRO A 127 -20.16 -24.58 -0.81
C PRO A 127 -19.15 -23.44 -0.96
N ARG A 128 -19.65 -22.21 -1.03
CA ARG A 128 -18.81 -21.02 -1.14
C ARG A 128 -18.02 -20.76 0.15
N PRO A 129 -16.77 -20.29 0.06
CA PRO A 129 -16.00 -19.93 1.25
C PRO A 129 -16.64 -18.77 2.03
N ILE A 130 -16.52 -18.76 3.35
CA ILE A 130 -16.93 -17.64 4.21
C ILE A 130 -15.69 -16.82 4.54
N ALA A 131 -15.66 -15.54 4.17
CA ALA A 131 -14.74 -14.58 4.76
C ALA A 131 -15.35 -13.97 6.01
N VAL A 132 -14.56 -14.02 7.08
CA VAL A 132 -14.92 -13.51 8.39
C VAL A 132 -13.89 -12.47 8.79
N THR A 133 -14.36 -11.28 9.14
CA THR A 133 -13.58 -10.22 9.76
C THR A 133 -13.83 -10.28 11.26
N PHE A 134 -12.78 -10.48 12.04
CA PHE A 134 -12.87 -10.42 13.50
C PHE A 134 -12.68 -8.98 14.00
N ALA A 135 -13.35 -8.64 15.10
CA ALA A 135 -13.23 -7.34 15.75
C ALA A 135 -11.78 -7.07 16.21
N THR A 136 -11.09 -8.10 16.71
CA THR A 136 -9.70 -8.00 17.16
C THR A 136 -8.77 -8.99 16.46
N LEU A 137 -7.51 -8.61 16.30
CA LEU A 137 -6.47 -9.53 15.82
C LEU A 137 -6.24 -10.70 16.78
N GLY A 138 -6.45 -10.49 18.08
CA GLY A 138 -6.32 -11.54 19.10
C GLY A 138 -7.32 -12.67 18.87
N SER A 139 -8.59 -12.34 18.55
CA SER A 139 -9.63 -13.33 18.23
C SER A 139 -9.24 -14.16 17.02
N LYS A 140 -8.75 -13.51 15.94
CA LYS A 140 -8.21 -14.22 14.78
C LYS A 140 -7.06 -15.16 15.17
N ILE A 141 -6.09 -14.70 15.97
CA ILE A 141 -4.92 -15.52 16.34
C ILE A 141 -5.36 -16.78 17.09
N LYS A 142 -6.31 -16.67 18.03
CA LYS A 142 -6.86 -17.82 18.76
C LYS A 142 -7.48 -18.84 17.81
N VAL A 143 -8.31 -18.40 16.87
CA VAL A 143 -8.92 -19.28 15.85
C VAL A 143 -7.86 -19.93 14.96
N MET A 144 -6.83 -19.19 14.55
CA MET A 144 -5.75 -19.71 13.70
C MET A 144 -4.86 -20.74 14.44
N GLN A 145 -4.73 -20.65 15.76
CA GLN A 145 -3.98 -21.61 16.58
C GLN A 145 -4.64 -22.98 16.59
N GLU A 146 -5.97 -23.00 16.68
CA GLU A 146 -6.78 -24.22 16.71
C GLU A 146 -7.01 -24.85 15.34
N LYS A 147 -6.41 -24.30 14.27
CA LYS A 147 -6.52 -24.84 12.90
C LYS A 147 -6.27 -26.35 12.79
N LYS A 148 -5.40 -26.91 13.63
CA LYS A 148 -5.07 -28.34 13.61
C LYS A 148 -6.25 -29.24 13.96
N ALA A 149 -7.23 -28.74 14.72
CA ALA A 149 -8.44 -29.49 15.07
C ALA A 149 -9.29 -29.85 13.84
N LEU A 150 -9.13 -29.14 12.72
CA LEU A 150 -9.88 -29.40 11.49
C LEU A 150 -9.20 -30.41 10.55
N ASN A 151 -7.99 -30.88 10.84
CA ASN A 151 -7.21 -31.71 9.91
C ASN A 151 -7.92 -33.04 9.55
N ASP A 152 -8.75 -33.56 10.44
CA ASP A 152 -9.49 -34.82 10.25
C ASP A 152 -10.87 -34.59 9.60
N THR A 153 -11.19 -33.35 9.24
CA THR A 153 -12.48 -32.95 8.66
C THR A 153 -12.31 -32.40 7.24
N ASP A 154 -13.41 -32.28 6.51
CA ASP A 154 -13.43 -31.63 5.18
C ASP A 154 -13.30 -30.10 5.25
N TYR A 155 -13.37 -29.54 6.46
CA TYR A 155 -13.25 -28.11 6.68
C TYR A 155 -11.79 -27.69 6.76
N TYR A 156 -11.48 -26.52 6.20
CA TYR A 156 -10.17 -25.92 6.41
C TYR A 156 -10.26 -24.41 6.42
N LEU A 157 -9.27 -23.79 7.06
CA LEU A 157 -9.16 -22.35 7.14
C LEU A 157 -7.82 -21.83 6.59
N LYS A 158 -7.88 -20.65 6.01
CA LYS A 158 -6.72 -19.91 5.47
C LYS A 158 -6.83 -18.43 5.83
N ASP A 159 -5.68 -17.76 5.88
CA ASP A 159 -5.66 -16.30 5.91
C ASP A 159 -6.25 -15.72 4.61
N ASP A 160 -6.96 -14.59 4.74
CA ASP A 160 -7.38 -13.78 3.60
C ASP A 160 -6.20 -12.90 3.12
N TYR A 161 -5.51 -13.37 2.08
CA TYR A 161 -4.42 -12.62 1.46
C TYR A 161 -4.89 -11.88 0.20
N PRO A 162 -4.32 -10.70 -0.11
CA PRO A 162 -4.59 -10.01 -1.36
C PRO A 162 -4.07 -10.82 -2.56
N TYR A 163 -4.61 -10.53 -3.74
CA TYR A 163 -4.37 -11.31 -4.95
C TYR A 163 -2.87 -11.45 -5.30
N HIS A 164 -2.14 -10.34 -5.29
CA HIS A 164 -0.70 -10.32 -5.58
C HIS A 164 0.12 -11.21 -4.62
N VAL A 165 -0.32 -11.34 -3.36
CA VAL A 165 0.33 -12.24 -2.39
C VAL A 165 -0.04 -13.69 -2.67
N LEU A 166 -1.29 -13.98 -3.03
CA LEU A 166 -1.70 -15.33 -3.40
C LEU A 166 -0.91 -15.87 -4.61
N GLU A 167 -0.69 -15.01 -5.61
CA GLU A 167 0.12 -15.33 -6.79
C GLU A 167 1.58 -15.63 -6.42
N LYS A 168 2.23 -14.73 -5.65
CA LYS A 168 3.58 -14.98 -5.12
C LYS A 168 3.65 -16.26 -4.30
N ARG A 169 2.66 -16.52 -3.44
CA ARG A 169 2.61 -17.75 -2.63
C ARG A 169 2.50 -19.01 -3.48
N LYS A 170 1.82 -18.97 -4.62
CA LYS A 170 1.76 -20.09 -5.57
C LYS A 170 3.16 -20.40 -6.12
N MET A 171 3.89 -19.37 -6.55
CA MET A 171 5.28 -19.52 -7.01
C MET A 171 6.21 -20.05 -5.90
N LEU A 172 6.08 -19.51 -4.68
CA LEU A 172 6.89 -19.94 -3.54
C LEU A 172 6.59 -21.38 -3.09
N GLN A 173 5.39 -21.91 -3.33
CA GLN A 173 5.07 -23.30 -3.00
C GLN A 173 5.91 -24.31 -3.79
N GLU A 174 6.24 -24.01 -5.04
CA GLU A 174 7.13 -24.85 -5.85
C GLU A 174 8.54 -24.85 -5.27
N GLN A 175 9.04 -23.67 -4.87
CA GLN A 175 10.35 -23.55 -4.20
C GLN A 175 10.40 -24.26 -2.85
N VAL A 176 9.31 -24.23 -2.06
CA VAL A 176 9.22 -24.98 -0.80
C VAL A 176 9.38 -26.48 -1.03
N LYS A 177 8.72 -27.03 -2.06
CA LYS A 177 8.83 -28.47 -2.37
C LYS A 177 10.27 -28.85 -2.69
N ILE A 178 10.94 -28.05 -3.52
CA ILE A 178 12.36 -28.25 -3.86
C ILE A 178 13.25 -28.21 -2.61
N GLU A 179 13.03 -27.25 -1.71
CA GLU A 179 13.81 -27.18 -0.46
C GLU A 179 13.50 -28.34 0.50
N GLN A 180 12.26 -28.81 0.54
CA GLN A 180 11.88 -30.00 1.32
C GLN A 180 12.50 -31.29 0.76
N GLU A 181 12.57 -31.43 -0.57
CA GLU A 181 13.27 -32.53 -1.25
C GLU A 181 14.78 -32.53 -0.95
N LYS A 182 15.39 -31.34 -0.80
CA LYS A 182 16.78 -31.19 -0.32
C LYS A 182 16.97 -31.51 1.17
N GLY A 183 15.89 -31.80 1.90
CA GLY A 183 15.92 -32.04 3.35
C GLY A 183 15.87 -30.78 4.22
N ASN A 184 15.63 -29.60 3.64
CA ASN A 184 15.48 -28.35 4.38
C ASN A 184 14.01 -28.11 4.80
N LYS A 185 13.80 -27.70 6.05
CA LYS A 185 12.45 -27.33 6.52
C LYS A 185 12.07 -25.92 6.07
N ALA A 186 11.37 -25.79 4.94
CA ALA A 186 10.92 -24.49 4.42
C ALA A 186 9.44 -24.21 4.71
N ILE A 187 9.11 -22.96 5.09
CA ILE A 187 7.76 -22.47 5.39
C ILE A 187 7.53 -21.12 4.71
N ILE A 188 6.31 -20.87 4.20
CA ILE A 188 5.94 -19.57 3.61
C ILE A 188 5.26 -18.68 4.65
N LYS A 189 5.87 -17.53 4.96
CA LYS A 189 5.26 -16.47 5.79
C LYS A 189 4.87 -15.29 4.90
N TYR A 190 3.57 -15.01 4.79
CA TYR A 190 3.04 -13.97 3.89
C TYR A 190 3.54 -14.16 2.45
N ASP A 191 4.41 -13.28 1.95
CA ASP A 191 5.03 -13.28 0.62
C ASP A 191 6.50 -13.74 0.62
N LYS A 192 6.97 -14.37 1.70
CA LYS A 192 8.38 -14.76 1.88
C LYS A 192 8.54 -16.25 2.17
N LEU A 193 9.58 -16.84 1.58
CA LEU A 193 10.08 -18.17 1.92
C LEU A 193 11.02 -18.07 3.12
N VAL A 194 10.77 -18.88 4.14
CA VAL A 194 11.59 -18.97 5.35
C VAL A 194 12.10 -20.40 5.48
N VAL A 195 13.40 -20.60 5.27
CA VAL A 195 14.06 -21.88 5.53
C VAL A 195 14.46 -21.91 7.00
N LEU A 196 13.84 -22.80 7.77
CA LEU A 196 14.21 -23.03 9.15
C LEU A 196 15.50 -23.83 9.13
N LYS A 197 16.59 -23.19 9.54
CA LYS A 197 17.81 -23.92 9.89
C LYS A 197 17.46 -24.79 11.09
N HIS A 198 17.71 -26.09 10.98
CA HIS A 198 17.81 -26.97 12.13
C HIS A 198 18.75 -26.27 13.10
N ASN A 199 18.27 -25.93 14.29
CA ASN A 199 19.18 -25.54 15.36
C ASN A 199 20.21 -26.66 15.40
N LYS A 200 21.48 -26.29 15.24
CA LYS A 200 22.57 -27.21 15.51
C LYS A 200 22.22 -27.91 16.81
N THR A 201 22.23 -29.23 16.77
CA THR A 201 22.13 -30.12 17.92
C THR A 201 22.83 -29.51 19.13
N ASP A 202 22.29 -29.78 20.32
CA ASP A 202 22.66 -29.27 21.65
C ASP A 202 24.14 -29.44 22.10
N ALA A 203 25.07 -29.65 21.17
CA ALA A 203 26.52 -29.71 21.36
C ALA A 203 27.24 -28.35 21.19
N ASP A 204 26.57 -27.29 20.72
CA ASP A 204 27.18 -25.96 20.49
C ASP A 204 26.79 -24.91 21.57
N HIS A 205 26.23 -25.35 22.71
CA HIS A 205 25.91 -24.50 23.86
C HIS A 205 27.16 -24.13 24.70
N THR A 206 28.10 -23.40 24.12
CA THR A 206 29.09 -22.63 24.91
C THR A 206 28.99 -21.13 24.75
N ASP A 207 28.23 -20.60 23.79
CA ASP A 207 28.11 -19.14 23.63
C ASP A 207 26.85 -18.60 24.33
N ASN A 208 26.81 -18.81 25.65
CA ASN A 208 25.96 -18.07 26.57
C ASN A 208 26.39 -16.59 26.57
N ARG A 209 26.00 -15.82 25.56
CA ARG A 209 25.92 -14.36 25.67
C ARG A 209 24.76 -14.00 26.60
N LYS A 210 24.94 -14.31 27.89
CA LYS A 210 24.24 -13.65 28.99
C LYS A 210 24.47 -12.16 28.79
N ARG A 211 23.40 -11.42 28.51
CA ARG A 211 23.44 -9.96 28.66
C ARG A 211 23.83 -9.69 30.11
N TYR A 212 25.02 -9.15 30.33
CA TYR A 212 25.39 -8.62 31.63
C TYR A 212 24.40 -7.49 31.95
N LEU A 213 23.49 -7.75 32.90
CA LEU A 213 22.70 -6.70 33.51
C LEU A 213 23.70 -5.80 34.25
N SER A 214 23.75 -4.51 33.90
CA SER A 214 24.55 -3.53 34.62
C SER A 214 24.10 -3.52 36.08
N ILE A 215 25.04 -3.79 36.99
CA ILE A 215 24.82 -3.76 38.44
C ILE A 215 24.33 -2.35 38.80
N SER A 216 23.11 -2.23 39.33
CA SER A 216 22.62 -0.96 39.88
C SER A 216 23.53 -0.50 41.02
N PRO A 217 23.80 0.81 41.17
CA PRO A 217 24.71 1.32 42.18
C PRO A 217 24.34 0.84 43.59
N GLN A 218 25.32 0.30 44.33
CA GLN A 218 25.14 -0.12 45.71
C GLN A 218 24.91 1.12 46.59
N HIS A 219 23.82 1.11 47.36
CA HIS A 219 23.55 2.15 48.34
C HIS A 219 24.41 1.85 49.60
N GLU A 220 25.38 2.71 49.87
CA GLU A 220 26.21 2.64 51.08
C GLU A 220 25.32 2.75 52.32
N LYS A 221 25.33 1.70 53.14
CA LYS A 221 24.68 1.72 54.46
C LYS A 221 25.55 2.53 55.42
N ILE A 222 25.27 3.82 55.53
CA ILE A 222 25.80 4.65 56.62
C ILE A 222 25.14 4.19 57.92
N ALA A 223 25.95 3.62 58.81
CA ALA A 223 25.56 3.25 60.16
C ALA A 223 25.29 4.51 61.01
N LYS A 224 24.13 4.61 61.66
CA LYS A 224 23.93 5.48 62.83
C LYS A 224 23.16 4.74 63.93
N LYS A 225 23.78 4.74 65.11
CA LYS A 225 23.28 4.24 66.40
C LYS A 225 22.03 5.02 66.86
N ASN A 226 21.08 4.23 67.36
CA ASN A 226 20.03 4.45 68.37
C ASN A 226 19.80 5.87 68.93
N THR A 227 18.54 6.35 68.86
CA THR A 227 17.74 6.78 70.03
C THR A 227 16.24 6.93 69.67
N SER A 228 15.40 6.30 70.50
CA SER A 228 14.01 6.60 70.91
C SER A 228 13.02 7.30 69.96
N SER A 229 11.89 6.60 69.76
CA SER A 229 10.50 7.09 69.72
C SER A 229 10.18 8.37 68.94
N THR A 230 9.41 8.24 67.85
CA THR A 230 8.01 8.70 67.73
C THR A 230 7.54 8.48 66.29
N SER A 231 6.32 7.94 66.16
CA SER A 231 5.57 7.87 64.91
C SER A 231 5.40 9.27 64.30
N THR A 232 5.96 9.50 63.12
CA THR A 232 5.57 10.62 62.26
C THR A 232 5.67 10.21 60.80
N GLN A 233 4.49 10.08 60.17
CA GLN A 233 4.33 9.89 58.74
C GLN A 233 4.97 11.07 57.99
N ALA A 234 5.78 10.76 56.96
CA ALA A 234 6.34 11.79 56.10
C ALA A 234 5.26 12.36 55.15
N ALA A 235 5.12 13.68 55.20
CA ALA A 235 4.11 14.45 54.48
C ALA A 235 4.30 14.40 52.95
N LYS A 236 3.24 14.01 52.24
CA LYS A 236 3.08 14.28 50.81
C LYS A 236 3.02 15.79 50.59
N LYS A 237 4.09 16.38 50.06
CA LYS A 237 4.05 17.71 49.43
C LYS A 237 4.04 17.52 47.93
N ASN A 238 2.89 17.80 47.32
CA ASN A 238 2.75 18.43 46.00
C ASN A 238 1.32 18.94 45.91
N LYS A 239 1.11 20.16 46.44
CA LYS A 239 -0.06 20.98 46.21
C LYS A 239 0.44 22.23 45.49
N THR A 240 0.12 22.35 44.20
CA THR A 240 0.20 23.62 43.48
C THR A 240 -1.17 23.93 42.91
N VAL A 241 -1.84 24.81 43.63
CA VAL A 241 -2.76 25.89 43.21
C VAL A 241 -3.57 25.67 41.93
N GLN A 242 -4.89 25.56 42.14
CA GLN A 242 -5.93 25.78 41.13
C GLN A 242 -5.81 27.20 40.56
N SER A 243 -5.29 27.33 39.35
CA SER A 243 -5.61 28.45 38.47
C SER A 243 -6.78 28.02 37.59
N HIS A 244 -7.95 28.61 37.84
CA HIS A 244 -9.09 28.53 36.95
C HIS A 244 -8.75 29.28 35.65
N THR A 245 -8.28 28.55 34.65
CA THR A 245 -8.41 28.95 33.24
C THR A 245 -9.17 27.85 32.53
N THR A 246 -10.45 28.13 32.29
CA THR A 246 -11.30 27.35 31.40
C THR A 246 -10.72 27.40 29.99
N LEU A 247 -9.95 26.39 29.61
CA LEU A 247 -9.70 26.09 28.21
C LEU A 247 -11.02 25.64 27.59
N GLN A 248 -11.80 26.63 27.16
CA GLN A 248 -12.94 26.48 26.27
C GLN A 248 -12.48 25.64 25.07
N ARG A 249 -13.11 24.47 24.89
CA ARG A 249 -13.13 23.78 23.61
C ARG A 249 -13.68 24.75 22.57
N SER A 250 -12.89 25.13 21.59
CA SER A 250 -13.40 25.83 20.41
C SER A 250 -14.24 24.86 19.57
N SER A 251 -15.52 24.72 19.92
CA SER A 251 -16.55 24.39 18.96
C SER A 251 -16.89 25.66 18.17
N SER A 252 -16.17 25.88 17.07
CA SER A 252 -16.61 26.79 16.02
C SER A 252 -16.38 26.13 14.67
N ILE A 253 -17.41 25.40 14.24
CA ILE A 253 -17.71 25.27 12.82
C ILE A 253 -17.94 26.70 12.33
N SER A 254 -16.92 27.25 11.66
CA SER A 254 -17.19 28.29 10.69
C SER A 254 -17.72 27.55 9.46
N GLU A 255 -18.88 27.98 8.96
CA GLU A 255 -19.39 27.61 7.65
C GLU A 255 -18.43 28.12 6.58
N GLY A 256 -17.31 27.41 6.43
CA GLY A 256 -16.41 27.53 5.32
C GLY A 256 -16.97 26.69 4.20
N VAL A 257 -17.53 27.37 3.19
CA VAL A 257 -17.87 26.88 1.85
C VAL A 257 -17.20 25.54 1.55
N ILE A 258 -18.00 24.47 1.57
CA ILE A 258 -17.59 23.14 1.16
C ILE A 258 -17.05 23.27 -0.26
N LYS A 259 -15.73 23.25 -0.42
CA LYS A 259 -15.11 23.12 -1.73
C LYS A 259 -15.65 21.81 -2.32
N PRO A 260 -16.30 21.83 -3.49
CA PRO A 260 -16.86 20.61 -4.04
C PRO A 260 -15.71 19.61 -4.24
N GLY A 261 -15.79 18.49 -3.52
CA GLY A 261 -14.86 17.38 -3.66
C GLY A 261 -14.87 16.87 -5.10
N MET A 262 -13.81 16.16 -5.47
CA MET A 262 -13.54 15.62 -6.81
C MET A 262 -14.69 14.87 -7.51
N LEU A 263 -15.79 14.55 -6.81
CA LEU A 263 -17.01 13.98 -7.40
C LEU A 263 -17.62 14.87 -8.50
N ASN A 264 -17.53 16.20 -8.40
CA ASN A 264 -18.12 17.09 -9.42
C ASN A 264 -17.39 17.04 -10.77
N PHE A 265 -16.16 16.54 -10.81
CA PHE A 265 -15.42 16.37 -12.07
C PHE A 265 -15.92 15.17 -12.90
N LEU A 266 -16.59 14.20 -12.26
CA LEU A 266 -17.11 13.01 -12.93
C LEU A 266 -18.51 13.21 -13.52
N VAL A 267 -19.28 14.18 -13.00
CA VAL A 267 -20.64 14.46 -13.49
C VAL A 267 -20.60 15.19 -14.83
N ASN A 268 -19.72 16.18 -15.01
CA ASN A 268 -19.67 16.98 -16.24
C ASN A 268 -19.09 16.25 -17.47
N LYS A 269 -18.55 15.04 -17.32
CA LYS A 269 -17.97 14.31 -18.46
C LYS A 269 -19.00 13.54 -19.28
N LYS A 270 -20.18 13.24 -18.70
CA LYS A 270 -21.27 12.57 -19.44
C LYS A 270 -22.04 13.53 -20.33
N ASP A 271 -22.24 14.77 -19.88
CA ASP A 271 -23.03 15.75 -20.66
C ASP A 271 -22.28 16.27 -21.89
N LEU A 272 -20.95 16.39 -21.82
CA LEU A 272 -20.11 16.75 -22.98
C LEU A 272 -20.10 15.69 -24.09
N GLN A 273 -20.25 14.40 -23.75
CA GLN A 273 -20.32 13.34 -24.75
C GLN A 273 -21.69 13.29 -25.46
N SER A 274 -22.78 13.65 -24.77
CA SER A 274 -24.11 13.69 -25.40
C SER A 274 -24.29 14.86 -26.36
N ASP A 275 -23.59 15.97 -26.16
CA ASP A 275 -23.69 17.15 -27.03
C ASP A 275 -22.83 17.02 -28.30
N GLU A 276 -21.68 16.33 -28.24
CA GLU A 276 -20.88 16.00 -29.42
C GLU A 276 -21.59 14.99 -30.36
N GLU A 277 -22.34 14.03 -29.81
CA GLU A 277 -23.12 13.09 -30.63
C GLU A 277 -24.35 13.74 -31.29
N LYS A 278 -24.97 14.73 -30.66
CA LYS A 278 -26.08 15.49 -31.26
C LYS A 278 -25.61 16.42 -32.37
N ASN A 279 -24.46 17.08 -32.23
CA ASN A 279 -23.93 17.96 -33.27
C ASN A 279 -23.40 17.21 -34.51
N LYS A 280 -22.93 15.96 -34.36
CA LYS A 280 -22.56 15.14 -35.53
C LYS A 280 -23.75 14.65 -36.35
N ARG A 281 -24.93 14.48 -35.74
CA ARG A 281 -26.14 14.04 -36.47
C ARG A 281 -26.78 15.15 -37.29
N ASN A 282 -26.65 16.42 -36.88
CA ASN A 282 -27.24 17.55 -37.62
C ASN A 282 -26.42 18.03 -38.83
N ASN A 283 -25.12 17.71 -38.90
CA ASN A 283 -24.28 18.12 -40.04
C ASN A 283 -24.25 17.13 -41.21
N ASN A 284 -24.88 15.95 -41.09
CA ASN A 284 -24.96 14.96 -42.16
C ASN A 284 -26.27 15.00 -42.97
N ASN A 285 -27.17 15.96 -42.69
CA ASN A 285 -28.46 16.11 -43.37
C ASN A 285 -28.62 17.49 -44.03
N LYS A 286 -27.58 17.97 -44.71
CA LYS A 286 -27.68 19.14 -45.59
C LYS A 286 -26.84 18.96 -46.85
#